data_AF-A0A523VEF4-F1
#
_entry.id   AF-A0A523VEF4-F1
#
_cell.length_a   1.000
_cell.length_b   1.000
_cell.length_c   1.000
_cell.angle_alpha   90.00
_cell.angle_beta   90.00
_cell.angle_gamma   90.00
#
_symmetry.space_group_name_H-M   'P 1'
#
loop_
_entity.id
_entity.type
_entity.pdbx_description
1 polymer ?
#
loop_
_entity_poly.entity_id
_entity_poly.type
_entity_poly.pdbx_seq_one_letter_code
_entity_poly.pdbx_strand_id
1 'polypeptide(L)'
;MHLFIVSERTLPVHLAYGFAGVAKKSDCSWSDVSINPSAERSQASLYADVCRVRRGDEILFYLERPKHDVAREGGRFLGIFEVVSDLPFYEPGGQYLLQELGLPLIYRLLIRPKHILQHGITEWQAMDEMTDFQSVHDIPWTLIYRKMTGGRGCTPLLPHEARLVRQMLDLRNAGQQLDSEHVAFDADRL
;
A
#
# COMPACT_ATOMS: atom_id res chain seq x y z
N MET A 1 0.02 7.41 -8.66
CA MET A 1 0.57 6.32 -7.82
C MET A 1 -0.19 6.30 -6.51
N HIS A 2 -0.53 5.12 -6.01
CA HIS A 2 -1.27 4.91 -4.78
C HIS A 2 -0.48 4.03 -3.82
N LEU A 3 -0.48 4.40 -2.54
CA LEU A 3 0.30 3.74 -1.50
C LEU A 3 -0.59 2.80 -0.68
N PHE A 4 -0.29 1.50 -0.72
CA PHE A 4 -1.00 0.46 0.01
C PHE A 4 -0.21 -0.01 1.23
N ILE A 5 -0.88 -0.09 2.38
CA ILE A 5 -0.25 -0.53 3.63
C ILE A 5 -0.36 -2.04 3.75
N VAL A 6 0.78 -2.69 4.01
CA VAL A 6 0.89 -4.13 4.16
C VAL A 6 1.73 -4.50 5.38
N SER A 7 1.54 -5.71 5.85
CA SER A 7 2.34 -6.33 6.91
C SER A 7 3.12 -7.51 6.33
N GLU A 8 4.08 -8.05 7.08
CA GLU A 8 4.83 -9.26 6.68
C GLU A 8 3.92 -10.48 6.48
N ARG A 9 2.72 -10.47 7.09
CA ARG A 9 1.71 -11.49 6.87
C ARG A 9 0.92 -11.28 5.58
N THR A 10 0.54 -10.04 5.27
CA THR A 10 -0.34 -9.76 4.13
C THR A 10 0.41 -9.61 2.82
N LEU A 11 1.62 -9.05 2.83
CA LEU A 11 2.40 -8.82 1.61
C LEU A 11 2.65 -10.09 0.80
N PRO A 12 3.07 -11.24 1.38
CA PRO A 12 3.23 -12.49 0.61
C PRO A 12 1.96 -12.90 -0.14
N VAL A 13 0.80 -12.74 0.50
CA VAL A 13 -0.50 -13.10 -0.09
C VAL A 13 -0.88 -12.14 -1.22
N HIS A 14 -0.61 -10.84 -1.07
CA HIS A 14 -0.83 -9.86 -2.13
C HIS A 14 -0.02 -10.19 -3.39
N LEU A 15 1.26 -10.55 -3.20
CA LEU A 15 2.15 -10.90 -4.29
C LEU A 15 1.80 -12.23 -4.95
N ALA A 16 1.50 -13.27 -4.15
CA ALA A 16 1.17 -14.60 -4.66
C ALA A 16 -0.12 -14.63 -5.49
N TYR A 17 -1.13 -13.84 -5.09
CA TYR A 17 -2.43 -13.82 -5.75
C TYR A 17 -2.64 -12.60 -6.66
N GLY A 18 -1.64 -11.72 -6.81
CA GLY A 18 -1.70 -10.58 -7.73
C GLY A 18 -2.81 -9.58 -7.42
N PHE A 19 -3.01 -9.23 -6.14
CA PHE A 19 -4.00 -8.22 -5.76
C PHE A 19 -3.48 -7.25 -4.69
N ALA A 20 -4.08 -6.06 -4.67
CA ALA A 20 -3.96 -5.08 -3.59
C ALA A 20 -5.29 -4.89 -2.90
N GLY A 21 -5.32 -4.92 -1.55
CA GLY A 21 -6.56 -4.82 -0.80
C GLY A 21 -6.50 -3.88 0.39
N VAL A 22 -7.66 -3.40 0.82
CA VAL A 22 -7.82 -2.65 2.07
C VAL A 22 -8.80 -3.33 3.00
N ALA A 23 -8.51 -3.25 4.30
CA ALA A 23 -9.26 -3.95 5.33
C ALA A 23 -10.34 -3.09 5.97
N LYS A 24 -11.45 -3.72 6.37
CA LYS A 24 -12.42 -3.14 7.29
C LYS A 24 -12.96 -4.21 8.23
N LYS A 25 -12.84 -4.01 9.54
CA LYS A 25 -13.31 -4.97 10.55
C LYS A 25 -14.83 -5.11 10.60
N SER A 26 -15.55 -4.01 10.42
CA SER A 26 -17.00 -3.98 10.37
C SER A 26 -17.41 -3.78 8.91
N ASP A 27 -17.57 -4.89 8.19
CA ASP A 27 -18.14 -4.80 6.85
C ASP A 27 -19.60 -4.35 6.95
N CYS A 28 -20.00 -3.41 6.10
CA CYS A 28 -21.41 -3.08 5.96
C CYS A 28 -21.99 -4.15 5.03
N SER A 29 -22.78 -5.05 5.58
CA SER A 29 -23.65 -5.84 4.72
C SER A 29 -24.57 -4.86 4.01
N TRP A 30 -24.40 -4.65 2.70
CA TRP A 30 -25.31 -3.82 1.88
C TRP A 30 -26.76 -4.33 1.87
N SER A 31 -27.02 -5.45 2.57
CA SER A 31 -28.34 -6.07 2.76
C SER A 31 -28.92 -5.91 4.17
N ASP A 32 -28.18 -5.34 5.14
CA ASP A 32 -28.66 -5.07 6.50
C ASP A 32 -29.14 -3.62 6.62
N VAL A 33 -30.32 -3.43 7.22
CA VAL A 33 -30.99 -2.12 7.36
C VAL A 33 -30.56 -1.39 8.65
N SER A 34 -29.74 -2.02 9.49
CA SER A 34 -29.20 -1.41 10.71
C SER A 34 -28.05 -0.44 10.41
N ILE A 35 -28.40 0.83 10.17
CA ILE A 35 -27.44 1.86 9.77
C ILE A 35 -26.71 2.43 11.00
N ASN A 36 -25.38 2.27 11.06
CA ASN A 36 -24.52 3.08 11.92
C ASN A 36 -23.87 4.20 11.07
N PRO A 37 -24.29 5.47 11.24
CA PRO A 37 -23.84 6.56 10.37
C PRO A 37 -22.32 6.78 10.35
N SER A 38 -21.64 6.50 11.46
CA SER A 38 -20.18 6.67 11.54
C SER A 38 -19.44 5.53 10.81
N ALA A 39 -19.91 4.30 10.97
CA ALA A 39 -19.37 3.14 10.26
C ALA A 39 -19.56 3.28 8.74
N GLU A 40 -20.76 3.66 8.30
CA GLU A 40 -21.09 3.92 6.89
C GLU A 40 -20.22 5.01 6.28
N ARG A 41 -20.08 6.15 6.99
CA ARG A 41 -19.26 7.27 6.48
C ARG A 41 -17.79 6.86 6.34
N SER A 42 -17.27 6.08 7.29
CA SER A 42 -15.91 5.54 7.21
C SER A 42 -15.75 4.54 6.07
N GLN A 43 -16.75 3.67 5.85
CA GLN A 43 -16.76 2.72 4.75
C GLN A 43 -16.82 3.42 3.38
N ALA A 44 -17.75 4.35 3.20
CA ALA A 44 -17.88 5.14 1.98
C ALA A 44 -16.59 5.91 1.68
N SER A 45 -15.92 6.43 2.71
CA SER A 45 -14.61 7.09 2.56
C SER A 45 -13.52 6.12 2.09
N LEU A 46 -13.47 4.92 2.67
CA LEU A 46 -12.52 3.88 2.27
C LEU A 46 -12.78 3.42 0.82
N TYR A 47 -14.04 3.17 0.48
CA TYR A 47 -14.43 2.78 -0.88
C TYR A 47 -14.11 3.88 -1.89
N ALA A 48 -14.35 5.15 -1.54
CA ALA A 48 -14.00 6.29 -2.38
C ALA A 48 -12.48 6.40 -2.61
N ASP A 49 -11.66 6.11 -1.60
CA ASP A 49 -10.20 6.10 -1.73
C ASP A 49 -9.74 5.02 -2.72
N VAL A 50 -10.32 3.82 -2.67
CA VAL A 50 -9.99 2.72 -3.61
C VAL A 50 -10.57 2.99 -5.01
N CYS A 51 -11.77 3.57 -5.09
CA CYS A 51 -12.41 3.95 -6.36
C CYS A 51 -11.73 5.10 -7.09
N ARG A 52 -10.69 5.72 -6.53
CA ARG A 52 -9.83 6.66 -7.26
C ARG A 52 -8.77 5.95 -8.09
N VAL A 53 -8.48 4.69 -7.77
CA VAL A 53 -7.53 3.87 -8.51
C VAL A 53 -8.14 3.50 -9.86
N ARG A 54 -7.37 3.65 -10.93
CA ARG A 54 -7.74 3.30 -12.31
C ARG A 54 -6.77 2.27 -12.87
N ARG A 55 -7.21 1.53 -13.88
CA ARG A 55 -6.32 0.68 -14.65
C ARG A 55 -5.14 1.49 -15.21
N GLY A 56 -3.94 0.91 -15.13
CA GLY A 56 -2.68 1.56 -15.50
C GLY A 56 -2.10 2.46 -14.41
N ASP A 57 -2.84 2.75 -13.33
CA ASP A 57 -2.25 3.39 -12.15
C ASP A 57 -1.22 2.48 -11.50
N GLU A 58 -0.26 3.11 -10.84
CA GLU A 58 0.76 2.41 -10.10
C GLU A 58 0.45 2.33 -8.64
N ILE A 59 0.85 1.21 -8.04
CA ILE A 59 0.78 0.95 -6.62
C ILE A 59 2.18 0.78 -6.06
N LEU A 60 2.40 1.36 -4.89
CA LEU A 60 3.58 1.16 -4.06
C LEU A 60 3.11 0.49 -2.77
N PHE A 61 3.81 -0.55 -2.32
CA PHE A 61 3.55 -1.13 -1.00
C PHE A 61 4.40 -0.45 0.06
N TYR A 62 3.77 -0.13 1.19
CA TYR A 62 4.42 0.28 2.42
C TYR A 62 4.30 -0.86 3.43
N LEU A 63 5.41 -1.54 3.68
CA LEU A 63 5.53 -2.57 4.70
C LEU A 63 5.67 -1.90 6.07
N GLU A 64 4.68 -2.11 6.93
CA GLU A 64 4.71 -1.64 8.31
C GLU A 64 5.81 -2.36 9.10
N ARG A 65 6.41 -1.64 10.04
CA ARG A 65 7.33 -2.23 11.01
C ARG A 65 6.62 -3.34 11.79
N PRO A 66 7.13 -4.57 11.79
CA PRO A 66 6.52 -5.65 12.56
C PRO A 66 6.56 -5.35 14.06
N LYS A 67 5.49 -5.73 14.76
CA LYS A 67 5.41 -5.53 16.22
C LYS A 67 6.41 -6.38 17.01
N HIS A 68 6.86 -7.50 16.44
CA HIS A 68 7.75 -8.44 17.10
C HIS A 68 9.23 -8.06 16.95
N ASP A 69 9.59 -7.25 15.96
CA ASP A 69 10.96 -6.76 15.76
C ASP A 69 11.03 -5.25 15.99
N VAL A 70 11.28 -4.92 17.25
CA VAL A 70 11.47 -3.54 17.72
C VAL A 70 12.91 -3.06 17.45
N ALA A 71 13.83 -3.88 16.95
CA ALA A 71 15.15 -3.39 16.53
C ALA A 71 15.12 -2.83 15.11
N ARG A 72 14.18 -3.28 14.28
CA ARG A 72 14.08 -2.91 12.87
C ARG A 72 13.82 -1.42 12.61
N GLU A 73 14.52 -0.89 11.62
CA GLU A 73 14.41 0.49 11.15
C GLU A 73 13.09 0.77 10.42
N GLY A 74 12.09 1.28 11.15
CA GLY A 74 10.87 1.88 10.59
C GLY A 74 10.07 0.98 9.64
N GLY A 75 9.10 1.57 8.93
CA GLY A 75 8.47 0.91 7.79
C GLY A 75 9.32 1.01 6.53
N ARG A 76 8.95 0.29 5.47
CA ARG A 76 9.68 0.25 4.20
C ARG A 76 8.78 0.38 3.00
N PHE A 77 9.26 1.08 1.98
CA PHE A 77 8.60 1.15 0.68
C PHE A 77 9.16 0.05 -0.23
N LEU A 78 8.26 -0.76 -0.81
CA LEU A 78 8.61 -1.97 -1.55
C LEU A 78 7.84 -2.06 -2.87
N GLY A 79 8.60 -2.14 -3.97
CA GLY A 79 8.12 -2.50 -5.30
C GLY A 79 7.11 -1.52 -5.93
N ILE A 80 7.08 -1.47 -7.26
CA ILE A 80 6.06 -0.74 -8.00
C ILE A 80 5.27 -1.75 -8.83
N PHE A 81 3.96 -1.71 -8.65
CA PHE A 81 3.00 -2.59 -9.30
C PHE A 81 2.07 -1.76 -10.18
N GLU A 82 1.49 -2.37 -11.19
CA GLU A 82 0.50 -1.75 -12.06
C GLU A 82 -0.89 -2.36 -11.81
N VAL A 83 -1.91 -1.52 -11.77
CA VAL A 83 -3.31 -1.96 -11.65
C VAL A 83 -3.80 -2.47 -12.99
N VAL A 84 -4.31 -3.70 -13.01
CA VAL A 84 -4.85 -4.33 -14.23
C VAL A 84 -6.37 -4.35 -14.26
N SER A 85 -7.04 -4.29 -13.11
CA SER A 85 -8.49 -4.23 -13.01
C SER A 85 -9.03 -2.85 -13.38
N ASP A 86 -10.13 -2.78 -14.13
CA ASP A 86 -10.78 -1.51 -14.49
C ASP A 86 -11.43 -0.83 -13.27
N LEU A 87 -11.98 -1.62 -12.34
CA LEU A 87 -12.63 -1.17 -11.10
C LEU A 87 -12.20 -2.04 -9.92
N PRO A 88 -12.21 -1.49 -8.69
CA PRO A 88 -12.10 -2.32 -7.50
C PRO A 88 -13.30 -3.26 -7.38
N PHE A 89 -13.04 -4.45 -6.85
CA PHE A 89 -14.08 -5.41 -6.54
C PHE A 89 -14.28 -5.50 -5.02
N TYR A 90 -15.52 -5.74 -4.65
CA TYR A 90 -15.95 -5.93 -3.27
C TYR A 90 -16.02 -7.43 -2.98
N GLU A 91 -15.41 -7.86 -1.88
CA GLU A 91 -15.44 -9.22 -1.37
C GLU A 91 -16.21 -9.24 -0.04
N PRO A 92 -17.49 -9.65 -0.06
CA PRO A 92 -18.36 -9.56 1.11
C PRO A 92 -17.81 -10.31 2.31
N GLY A 93 -17.65 -9.61 3.43
CA GLY A 93 -17.16 -10.16 4.68
C GLY A 93 -15.67 -10.46 4.74
N GLY A 94 -14.91 -10.29 3.65
CA GLY A 94 -13.45 -10.47 3.69
C GLY A 94 -13.01 -11.93 3.89
N GLN A 95 -13.81 -12.92 3.51
CA GLN A 95 -13.66 -14.33 3.87
C GLN A 95 -12.58 -15.03 3.03
N TYR A 96 -12.46 -14.68 1.75
CA TYR A 96 -11.49 -15.30 0.86
C TYR A 96 -10.05 -14.96 1.31
N LEU A 97 -9.25 -15.98 1.62
CA LEU A 97 -7.88 -15.88 2.16
C LEU A 97 -7.78 -15.26 3.58
N LEU A 98 -8.87 -15.25 4.35
CA LEU A 98 -8.88 -14.65 5.69
C LEU A 98 -7.87 -15.31 6.64
N GLN A 99 -7.68 -16.63 6.53
CA GLN A 99 -6.76 -17.38 7.37
C GLN A 99 -5.30 -16.98 7.11
N GLU A 100 -4.94 -16.74 5.85
CA GLU A 100 -3.61 -16.33 5.44
C GLU A 100 -3.38 -14.85 5.76
N LEU A 101 -4.33 -13.99 5.38
CA LEU A 101 -4.25 -12.54 5.57
C LEU A 101 -4.33 -12.11 7.04
N GLY A 102 -5.11 -12.82 7.86
CA GLY A 102 -5.38 -12.46 9.25
C GLY A 102 -6.28 -11.23 9.43
N LEU A 103 -6.78 -10.66 8.34
CA LEU A 103 -7.66 -9.50 8.32
C LEU A 103 -8.57 -9.51 7.08
N PRO A 104 -9.83 -9.06 7.21
CA PRO A 104 -10.80 -9.08 6.12
C PRO A 104 -10.54 -7.95 5.12
N LEU A 105 -9.92 -8.27 3.98
CA LEU A 105 -9.70 -7.34 2.88
C LEU A 105 -10.92 -7.28 1.98
N ILE A 106 -11.81 -6.33 2.24
CA ILE A 106 -13.13 -6.26 1.59
C ILE A 106 -13.13 -5.53 0.24
N TYR A 107 -12.21 -4.59 0.02
CA TYR A 107 -12.06 -3.91 -1.27
C TYR A 107 -10.70 -4.26 -1.85
N ARG A 108 -10.71 -4.79 -3.07
CA ARG A 108 -9.53 -5.34 -3.72
C ARG A 108 -9.41 -4.85 -5.16
N LEU A 109 -8.19 -4.83 -5.66
CA LEU A 109 -7.81 -4.48 -7.03
C LEU A 109 -6.83 -5.54 -7.53
N LEU A 110 -6.92 -5.88 -8.81
CA LEU A 110 -5.93 -6.77 -9.41
C LEU A 110 -4.71 -5.97 -9.83
N ILE A 111 -3.53 -6.52 -9.56
CA ILE A 111 -2.24 -5.88 -9.83
C ILE A 111 -1.30 -6.86 -10.53
N ARG A 112 -0.30 -6.31 -11.22
CA ARG A 112 0.85 -7.06 -11.72
C ARG A 112 2.16 -6.36 -11.36
N PRO A 113 3.28 -7.10 -11.23
CA PRO A 113 4.61 -6.51 -11.17
C PRO A 113 4.84 -5.51 -12.33
N LYS A 114 5.45 -4.35 -12.04
CA LYS A 114 5.85 -3.37 -13.05
C LYS A 114 7.32 -3.00 -12.96
N HIS A 115 7.74 -2.48 -11.81
CA HIS A 115 9.15 -2.23 -11.50
C HIS A 115 9.47 -2.87 -10.15
N ILE A 116 10.11 -4.03 -10.21
CA ILE A 116 10.46 -4.80 -9.02
C ILE A 116 11.92 -4.54 -8.72
N LEU A 117 12.14 -4.05 -7.52
CA LEU A 117 13.44 -3.64 -7.02
C LEU A 117 13.84 -4.59 -5.90
N GLN A 118 15.11 -4.98 -5.90
CA GLN A 118 15.64 -5.95 -4.93
C GLN A 118 15.62 -5.40 -3.50
N HIS A 119 15.90 -4.11 -3.36
CA HIS A 119 15.99 -3.43 -2.07
C HIS A 119 14.93 -2.35 -1.94
N GLY A 120 14.15 -2.43 -0.87
CA GLY A 120 13.29 -1.32 -0.46
C GLY A 120 14.08 -0.17 0.15
N ILE A 121 13.42 0.98 0.28
CA ILE A 121 13.91 2.12 1.06
C ILE A 121 13.21 2.11 2.43
N THR A 122 13.96 2.35 3.51
CA THR A 122 13.33 2.59 4.81
C THR A 122 12.66 3.94 4.84
N GLU A 123 11.69 4.09 5.72
CA GLU A 123 11.06 5.36 6.00
C GLU A 123 12.09 6.42 6.43
N TRP A 124 13.08 6.04 7.25
CA TRP A 124 14.15 6.94 7.68
C TRP A 124 15.05 7.37 6.53
N GLN A 125 15.48 6.43 5.67
CA GLN A 125 16.23 6.76 4.46
C GLN A 125 15.45 7.71 3.55
N ALA A 126 14.16 7.43 3.37
CA ALA A 126 13.29 8.31 2.59
C ALA A 126 13.20 9.71 3.21
N MET A 127 13.12 9.83 4.54
CA MET A 127 13.09 11.11 5.24
C MET A 127 14.44 11.87 5.17
N ASP A 128 15.57 11.17 5.27
CA ASP A 128 16.90 11.78 5.20
C ASP A 128 17.23 12.29 3.79
N GLU A 129 16.69 11.63 2.76
CA GLU A 129 16.84 12.04 1.35
C GLU A 129 15.83 13.14 0.95
N MET A 130 14.83 13.41 1.77
CA MET A 130 13.86 14.50 1.57
C MET A 130 14.43 15.85 2.03
N THR A 131 15.47 16.33 1.34
CA THR A 131 16.07 17.65 1.55
C THR A 131 15.72 18.63 0.42
N ASP A 132 16.03 19.91 0.62
CA ASP A 132 16.02 20.94 -0.43
C ASP A 132 14.66 21.33 -1.02
N PHE A 133 13.61 21.29 -0.20
CA PHE A 133 12.30 21.83 -0.57
C PHE A 133 12.32 23.37 -0.63
N GLN A 134 11.81 23.94 -1.72
CA GLN A 134 11.72 25.39 -1.89
C GLN A 134 10.59 26.01 -1.07
N SER A 135 9.55 25.22 -0.75
CA SER A 135 8.41 25.61 0.05
C SER A 135 7.94 24.48 0.98
N VAL A 136 7.27 24.85 2.08
CA VAL A 136 6.65 23.89 3.03
C VAL A 136 5.64 22.98 2.34
N HIS A 137 5.04 23.41 1.22
CA HIS A 137 4.09 22.62 0.45
C HIS A 137 4.73 21.53 -0.40
N ASP A 138 6.04 21.60 -0.63
CA ASP A 138 6.78 20.61 -1.42
C ASP A 138 7.27 19.44 -0.56
N ILE A 139 7.22 19.61 0.77
CA ILE A 139 7.51 18.55 1.72
C ILE A 139 6.45 17.45 1.54
N PRO A 140 6.83 16.18 1.34
CA PRO A 140 5.91 15.07 1.10
C PRO A 140 5.26 14.64 2.43
N TRP A 141 4.41 15.51 2.96
CA TRP A 141 3.72 15.32 4.22
C TRP A 141 2.88 14.05 4.22
N THR A 142 2.40 13.57 3.07
CA THR A 142 1.65 12.30 3.02
C THR A 142 2.51 11.10 3.40
N LEU A 143 3.82 11.14 3.13
CA LEU A 143 4.78 10.11 3.52
C LEU A 143 5.18 10.27 5.00
N ILE A 144 5.38 11.50 5.47
CA ILE A 144 5.81 11.83 6.84
C ILE A 144 4.67 11.65 7.87
N TYR A 145 3.46 12.15 7.60
CA TYR A 145 2.33 12.10 8.53
C TYR A 145 1.69 10.71 8.67
N ARG A 146 2.05 9.74 7.81
CA ARG A 146 1.55 8.37 7.92
C ARG A 146 2.02 7.65 9.19
N LYS A 147 3.04 8.16 9.90
CA LYS A 147 3.36 7.78 11.30
C LYS A 147 2.22 8.00 12.29
N MET A 148 1.23 8.86 11.98
CA MET A 148 0.40 9.43 13.05
C MET A 148 -0.88 8.64 13.34
N THR A 149 -1.96 8.65 12.55
CA THR A 149 -3.22 8.06 13.07
C THR A 149 -4.33 8.08 12.01
N GLY A 150 -4.43 7.06 11.15
CA GLY A 150 -5.49 7.06 10.12
C GLY A 150 -6.13 5.72 9.79
N GLY A 151 -5.40 4.59 9.91
CA GLY A 151 -5.93 3.28 9.54
C GLY A 151 -6.43 3.17 8.09
N ARG A 152 -5.99 4.06 7.19
CA ARG A 152 -6.35 4.04 5.77
C ARG A 152 -5.42 3.10 5.04
N GLY A 153 -5.96 2.02 4.47
CA GLY A 153 -5.19 1.02 3.74
C GLY A 153 -4.68 1.49 2.36
N CYS A 154 -5.25 2.55 1.80
CA CYS A 154 -4.89 3.11 0.47
C CYS A 154 -4.86 4.65 0.55
N THR A 155 -3.86 5.28 -0.06
CA THR A 155 -3.83 6.75 -0.22
C THR A 155 -3.15 7.13 -1.53
N PRO A 156 -3.70 8.09 -2.29
CA PRO A 156 -3.03 8.62 -3.46
C PRO A 156 -1.79 9.43 -3.05
N LEU A 157 -0.69 9.26 -3.78
CA LEU A 157 0.47 10.14 -3.71
C LEU A 157 0.31 11.25 -4.73
N LEU A 158 0.70 12.47 -4.36
CA LEU A 158 0.80 13.57 -5.30
C LEU A 158 1.88 13.27 -6.35
N PRO A 159 1.78 13.84 -7.57
CA PRO A 159 2.73 13.53 -8.64
C PRO A 159 4.20 13.78 -8.27
N HIS A 160 4.50 14.82 -7.48
CA HIS A 160 5.87 15.11 -7.05
C HIS A 160 6.37 14.10 -6.01
N GLU A 161 5.52 13.69 -5.06
CA GLU A 161 5.84 12.66 -4.06
C GLU A 161 6.13 11.33 -4.74
N ALA A 162 5.30 10.94 -5.72
CA ALA A 162 5.49 9.72 -6.48
C ALA A 162 6.81 9.73 -7.29
N ARG A 163 7.20 10.88 -7.86
CA ARG A 163 8.49 11.02 -8.56
C ARG A 163 9.67 10.89 -7.60
N LEU A 164 9.60 11.54 -6.45
CA LEU A 164 10.66 11.51 -5.44
C LEU A 164 10.88 10.08 -4.93
N VAL A 165 9.80 9.35 -4.58
CA VAL A 165 9.90 7.96 -4.12
C VAL A 165 10.49 7.04 -5.18
N ARG A 166 10.12 7.21 -6.45
CA ARG A 166 10.74 6.45 -7.56
C ARG A 166 12.23 6.72 -7.66
N GLN A 167 12.63 7.98 -7.60
CA GLN A 167 14.04 8.35 -7.71
C GLN A 167 14.87 7.73 -6.56
N MET A 168 14.38 7.80 -5.32
CA MET A 168 15.05 7.17 -4.18
C MET A 168 15.16 5.65 -4.34
N LEU A 169 14.07 5.01 -4.78
CA LEU A 169 14.03 3.58 -5.07
C LEU A 169 15.02 3.17 -6.17
N ASP A 170 15.08 3.93 -7.27
CA ASP A 170 16.01 3.68 -8.38
C ASP A 170 17.46 3.88 -7.93
N LEU A 171 17.76 4.95 -7.19
CA LEU A 171 19.11 5.22 -6.65
C LEU A 171 19.56 4.10 -5.72
N ARG A 172 18.69 3.64 -4.81
CA ARG A 172 18.99 2.56 -3.86
C ARG A 172 19.35 1.25 -4.54
N ASN A 173 18.80 1.00 -5.72
CA ASN A 173 19.02 -0.21 -6.50
C ASN A 173 19.99 0.01 -7.66
N ALA A 174 20.68 1.16 -7.73
CA ALA A 174 21.55 1.54 -8.85
C ALA A 174 20.87 1.40 -10.23
N GLY A 175 19.56 1.63 -10.29
CA GLY A 175 18.72 1.44 -11.48
C GLY A 175 18.48 -0.02 -11.89
N GLN A 176 18.96 -1.00 -11.10
CA GLN A 176 18.75 -2.40 -11.40
C GLN A 176 17.33 -2.83 -11.06
N GLN A 177 16.67 -3.44 -12.05
CA GLN A 177 15.31 -3.97 -11.93
C GLN A 177 15.34 -5.48 -12.11
N LEU A 178 14.50 -6.17 -11.33
CA LEU A 178 14.26 -7.59 -11.50
C LEU A 178 13.16 -7.76 -12.56
N ASP A 179 13.48 -8.45 -13.65
CA ASP A 179 12.49 -8.83 -14.66
C ASP A 179 11.83 -10.14 -14.21
N SER A 180 10.57 -10.04 -13.77
CA SER A 180 9.79 -11.21 -13.39
C SER A 180 8.29 -10.94 -13.46
N GLU A 181 7.57 -11.89 -14.06
CA GLU A 181 6.10 -11.89 -14.08
C GLU A 181 5.49 -12.24 -12.71
N HIS A 182 6.26 -12.92 -11.85
CA HIS A 182 5.85 -13.35 -10.52
C HIS A 182 6.90 -13.00 -9.47
N VAL A 183 6.46 -12.43 -8.35
CA VAL A 183 7.34 -11.99 -7.27
C VAL A 183 6.89 -12.66 -5.98
N ALA A 184 7.84 -13.09 -5.16
CA ALA A 184 7.58 -13.59 -3.82
C ALA A 184 8.25 -12.69 -2.78
N PHE A 185 7.69 -12.66 -1.58
CA PHE A 185 8.29 -11.95 -0.45
C PHE A 185 9.36 -12.81 0.21
N ASP A 186 10.57 -12.26 0.36
CA ASP A 186 11.68 -12.87 1.07
C ASP A 186 11.97 -12.05 2.34
N ALA A 187 11.71 -12.64 3.50
CA ALA A 187 11.88 -11.97 4.79
C ALA A 187 13.35 -11.84 5.21
N ASP A 188 14.27 -12.61 4.61
CA ASP A 188 15.69 -12.58 4.98
C ASP A 188 16.44 -11.42 4.28
N ARG A 189 15.81 -10.78 3.29
CA ARG A 189 16.37 -9.66 2.50
C ARG A 189 15.90 -8.27 2.95
N LEU A 190 15.36 -8.20 4.16
CA LEU A 190 14.59 -7.07 4.72
C LEU A 190 15.37 -6.08 5.58
#